data_AF-A0A3D4PM09-F1
#
_entry.id   AF-A0A3D4PM09-F1
#
_cell.length_a   1.000
_cell.length_b   1.000
_cell.length_c   1.000
_cell.angle_alpha   90.00
_cell.angle_beta   90.00
_cell.angle_gamma   90.00
#
_symmetry.space_group_name_H-M   'P 1'
#
loop_
_entity.id
_entity.type
_entity.pdbx_description
1 polymer ?
#
loop_
_entity_poly.entity_id
_entity_poly.type
_entity_poly.pdbx_seq_one_letter_code
_entity_poly.pdbx_strand_id
1 'polypeptide(L)'
;MATKPKTKEKALISLSALEQAAECLKILAHPHRLRIVQMLLNGRYTVGELAEACEIPSHMASEHLRLMQRCGFLENEKEGRK
;
A
#
# COMPACT_ATOMS: atom_id res chain seq x y z
N MET A 1 -41.85 24.76 -15.44
CA MET A 1 -41.05 24.22 -14.33
C MET A 1 -40.61 22.81 -14.66
N ALA A 2 -39.31 22.59 -14.92
CA ALA A 2 -38.62 21.31 -14.81
C ALA A 2 -37.13 21.59 -15.01
N THR A 3 -36.46 21.94 -13.92
CA THR A 3 -35.01 22.16 -13.86
C THR A 3 -34.29 20.86 -14.17
N LYS A 4 -33.57 20.84 -15.30
CA LYS A 4 -32.64 19.76 -15.68
C LYS A 4 -31.65 19.49 -14.54
N PRO A 5 -31.36 18.23 -14.17
CA PRO A 5 -30.30 17.95 -13.22
C PRO A 5 -28.97 18.33 -13.87
N LYS A 6 -28.29 19.33 -13.30
CA LYS A 6 -26.91 19.66 -13.67
C LYS A 6 -26.01 18.52 -13.20
N THR A 7 -25.67 17.61 -14.10
CA THR A 7 -24.57 16.66 -13.92
C THR A 7 -23.32 17.47 -13.62
N LYS A 8 -22.88 17.52 -12.36
CA LYS A 8 -21.58 18.07 -11.99
C LYS A 8 -20.54 17.27 -12.75
N GLU A 9 -19.94 17.85 -13.79
CA GLU A 9 -18.76 17.30 -14.44
C GLU A 9 -17.73 17.02 -13.35
N LYS A 10 -17.47 15.74 -13.07
CA LYS A 10 -16.49 15.32 -12.06
C LYS A 10 -15.14 15.90 -12.49
N ALA A 11 -14.61 16.83 -11.70
CA ALA A 11 -13.24 17.29 -11.86
C ALA A 11 -12.32 16.07 -11.90
N LEU A 12 -11.60 15.91 -13.02
CA LEU A 12 -10.63 14.83 -13.17
C LEU A 12 -9.48 15.04 -12.17
N ILE A 13 -8.94 13.94 -11.65
CA ILE A 13 -7.69 13.96 -10.88
C ILE A 13 -6.58 14.44 -11.83
N SER A 14 -5.68 15.31 -11.35
CA SER A 14 -4.58 15.82 -12.16
C SER A 14 -3.66 14.69 -12.63
N LEU A 15 -3.09 14.82 -13.83
CA LEU A 15 -2.16 13.83 -14.37
C LEU A 15 -0.95 13.61 -13.46
N SER A 16 -0.42 14.67 -12.84
CA SER A 16 0.68 14.57 -11.88
C SER A 16 0.33 13.70 -10.67
N ALA A 17 -0.89 13.79 -10.13
CA ALA A 17 -1.33 12.91 -9.05
C ALA A 17 -1.52 11.47 -9.53
N LEU A 18 -1.97 11.28 -10.76
CA LEU A 18 -2.09 9.94 -11.38
C LEU A 18 -0.71 9.32 -11.67
N GLU A 19 0.30 10.11 -12.03
CA GLU A 19 1.68 9.67 -12.19
C GLU A 19 2.26 9.17 -10.86
N GLN A 20 2.06 9.92 -9.78
CA GLN A 20 2.44 9.49 -8.43
C GLN A 20 1.71 8.19 -8.04
N ALA A 21 0.41 8.11 -8.30
CA ALA A 21 -0.37 6.89 -8.05
C ALA A 21 0.16 5.70 -8.88
N ALA A 22 0.53 5.92 -10.15
CA ALA A 22 1.07 4.87 -11.01
C ALA A 22 2.41 4.33 -10.48
N GLU A 23 3.31 5.19 -10.02
CA GLU A 23 4.57 4.77 -9.37
C GLU A 23 4.29 3.92 -8.12
N CYS A 24 3.35 4.37 -7.29
CA CYS A 24 2.90 3.61 -6.13
C CYS A 24 2.32 2.24 -6.53
N LEU A 25 1.47 2.18 -7.55
CA LEU A 25 0.87 0.92 -8.02
C LEU A 25 1.90 -0.05 -8.61
N LYS A 26 2.92 0.42 -9.32
CA LYS A 26 4.05 -0.42 -9.79
C LYS A 26 4.76 -1.10 -8.62
N ILE A 27 4.89 -0.39 -7.50
CA ILE A 27 5.49 -0.88 -6.27
C ILE A 27 4.55 -1.81 -5.51
N LEU A 28 3.24 -1.79 -5.73
CA LEU A 28 2.34 -2.79 -5.15
C LEU A 28 2.16 -4.03 -6.01
N ALA A 29 2.45 -3.96 -7.31
CA ALA A 29 2.25 -5.04 -8.28
C ALA A 29 3.19 -6.25 -8.06
N HIS A 30 3.09 -6.92 -6.91
CA HIS A 30 3.73 -8.20 -6.58
C HIS A 30 2.85 -8.95 -5.58
N PRO A 31 2.67 -10.27 -5.74
CA PRO A 31 1.76 -11.04 -4.89
C PRO A 31 2.04 -10.91 -3.39
N HIS A 32 3.31 -11.02 -2.97
CA HIS A 32 3.65 -10.87 -1.54
C HIS A 32 3.39 -9.44 -1.01
N ARG A 33 3.60 -8.40 -1.82
CA ARG A 33 3.31 -7.01 -1.39
C ARG A 33 1.80 -6.79 -1.23
N LEU A 34 1.00 -7.36 -2.13
CA LEU A 34 -0.47 -7.36 -2.00
C LEU A 34 -0.94 -8.15 -0.78
N ARG A 35 -0.32 -9.30 -0.48
CA ARG A 35 -0.60 -10.06 0.74
C ARG A 35 -0.25 -9.27 2.01
N ILE A 36 0.90 -8.60 2.04
CA ILE A 36 1.30 -7.72 3.14
C ILE A 36 0.25 -6.60 3.32
N VAL A 37 -0.20 -5.94 2.26
CA VAL A 37 -1.27 -4.92 2.33
C VAL A 37 -2.55 -5.53 2.88
N GLN A 38 -2.98 -6.68 2.36
CA GLN A 38 -4.17 -7.39 2.85
C GLN A 38 -4.11 -7.63 4.36
N MET A 39 -2.96 -8.08 4.86
CA MET A 39 -2.76 -8.29 6.29
C MET A 39 -2.81 -6.97 7.06
N LEU A 40 -2.04 -5.97 6.64
CA LEU A 40 -1.96 -4.69 7.35
C LEU A 40 -3.27 -3.90 7.38
N LEU A 41 -4.18 -4.14 6.43
CA LEU A 41 -5.56 -3.63 6.49
C LEU A 41 -6.37 -4.23 7.65
N ASN A 42 -5.98 -5.41 8.15
CA ASN A 42 -6.65 -6.10 9.26
C ASN A 42 -6.00 -5.82 10.63
N GLY A 43 -4.83 -5.20 10.68
CA GLY A 43 -4.15 -4.92 11.95
C GLY A 43 -2.65 -4.69 11.84
N ARG A 44 -2.00 -4.65 13.00
CA ARG A 44 -0.54 -4.53 13.12
C ARG A 44 0.08 -5.92 13.13
N TYR A 45 1.19 -6.08 12.41
CA TYR A 45 1.93 -7.33 12.31
C TYR A 45 3.43 -7.06 12.41
N THR A 46 4.14 -7.99 13.03
CA THR A 46 5.59 -8.04 13.00
C THR A 46 6.10 -8.51 11.65
N VAL A 47 7.37 -8.23 11.34
CA VAL A 47 8.03 -8.72 10.12
C VAL A 47 8.03 -10.26 10.07
N GLY A 48 8.10 -10.93 11.23
CA GLY A 48 8.07 -12.39 11.31
C GLY A 48 6.72 -12.95 10.88
N GLU A 49 5.62 -12.42 11.41
CA GLU A 49 4.25 -12.85 11.04
C GLU A 49 3.95 -12.60 9.56
N LEU A 50 4.40 -11.47 9.02
CA LEU A 50 4.25 -11.17 7.59
C LEU A 50 5.05 -12.15 6.71
N ALA A 51 6.26 -12.50 7.13
CA ALA A 51 7.11 -13.46 6.43
C ALA A 51 6.49 -14.86 6.42
N GLU A 52 5.97 -15.31 7.57
CA GLU A 52 5.28 -16.59 7.72
C GLU A 52 4.03 -16.66 6.83
N ALA A 53 3.15 -15.66 6.89
CA ALA A 53 1.92 -15.64 6.09
C ALA A 53 2.15 -15.44 4.58
N CYS A 54 3.32 -14.94 4.18
CA CYS A 54 3.75 -14.87 2.79
C CYS A 54 4.56 -16.10 2.35
N GLU A 55 4.89 -17.02 3.25
CA GLU A 55 5.72 -18.20 3.02
C GLU A 55 7.10 -17.86 2.42
N ILE A 56 7.70 -16.76 2.91
CA ILE A 56 9.01 -16.29 2.47
C ILE A 56 9.98 -16.11 3.63
N PRO A 57 11.30 -16.15 3.38
CA PRO A 57 12.28 -15.78 4.38
C PRO A 57 12.11 -14.36 4.92
N SER A 58 12.40 -14.16 6.21
CA SER A 58 12.30 -12.86 6.88
C SER A 58 13.11 -11.73 6.22
N HIS A 59 14.25 -12.05 5.59
CA HIS A 59 15.05 -11.07 4.86
C HIS A 59 14.34 -10.58 3.58
N MET A 60 13.63 -11.47 2.86
CA MET A 60 12.83 -11.09 1.69
C MET A 60 11.62 -10.26 2.09
N ALA A 61 10.93 -10.64 3.17
CA ALA A 61 9.84 -9.84 3.72
C ALA A 61 10.33 -8.43 4.11
N SER A 62 11.49 -8.33 4.77
CA SER A 62 12.13 -7.06 5.11
C SER A 62 12.45 -6.21 3.87
N GLU A 63 12.91 -6.83 2.79
CA GLU A 63 13.18 -6.15 1.52
C GLU A 63 11.91 -5.59 0.89
N HIS A 64 10.83 -6.39 0.81
CA HIS A 64 9.52 -5.93 0.34
C HIS A 64 9.01 -4.74 1.18
N LEU A 65 9.10 -4.83 2.51
CA LEU A 65 8.65 -3.77 3.42
C LEU A 65 9.46 -2.49 3.24
N ARG A 66 10.79 -2.56 3.08
CA ARG A 66 11.64 -1.39 2.82
C ARG A 66 11.26 -0.70 1.52
N LEU A 67 10.99 -1.47 0.46
CA LEU A 67 10.57 -0.94 -0.82
C LEU A 67 9.20 -0.23 -0.71
N MET A 68 8.24 -0.85 -0.03
CA MET A 68 6.92 -0.27 0.19
C MET A 68 6.98 1.00 1.05
N GLN A 69 7.82 1.03 2.09
CA GLN A 69 8.06 2.21 2.93
C GLN A 69 8.64 3.39 2.15
N ARG A 70 9.61 3.12 1.26
CA ARG A 70 10.20 4.17 0.40
C ARG A 70 9.18 4.87 -0.49
N CYS A 71 8.10 4.18 -0.82
CA CYS A 71 7.00 4.71 -1.64
C CYS A 71 5.84 5.25 -0.79
N GLY A 72 6.00 5.34 0.53
CA GLY A 72 5.02 5.93 1.44
C GLY A 72 3.81 5.05 1.76
N PHE A 73 3.85 3.75 1.46
CA PHE A 73 2.71 2.86 1.72
C PHE A 73 2.54 2.49 3.18
N LEU A 74 3.64 2.43 3.93
CA LEU A 74 3.67 1.84 5.26
C LEU A 74 4.46 2.73 6.20
N GLU A 75 3.95 2.88 7.40
CA GLU A 75 4.73 3.35 8.54
C GLU A 75 5.29 2.14 9.29
N ASN A 76 6.43 2.31 9.95
CA ASN A 76 6.97 1.31 10.85
C ASN A 76 7.13 1.89 12.24
N GLU A 77 6.94 1.05 13.24
CA GLU A 77 7.17 1.39 14.64
C GLU A 77 8.19 0.38 15.16
N LYS A 78 9.33 0.89 15.66
CA LYS A 78 10.36 0.06 16.26
C LYS A 78 10.09 -0.06 17.75
N GLU A 79 9.38 -1.12 18.12
CA GLU A 79 9.25 -1.50 19.52
C GLU A 79 10.44 -2.38 19.90
N GLY A 80 11.33 -1.85 20.74
CA GLY A 80 12.51 -2.58 21.21
C GLY A 80 12.09 -3.82 22.01
N ARG A 81 12.80 -4.93 21.82
CA ARG A 81 12.74 -6.06 22.76
C ARG A 81 13.60 -5.71 23.97
N LYS A 82 13.03 -5.76 25.17
CA LYS A 82 13.83 -5.91 26.40
C LYS A 82 14.58 -7.23 26.36
#